data_AF-A0A0K2RS23-F1
#
_entry.id   AF-A0A0K2RS23-F1
#
_cell.length_a   1.000
_cell.length_b   1.000
_cell.length_c   1.000
_cell.angle_alpha   90.00
_cell.angle_beta   90.00
_cell.angle_gamma   90.00
#
_symmetry.space_group_name_H-M   'P 1'
#
loop_
_entity.id
_entity.type
_entity.pdbx_description
1 polymer ?
#
loop_
_entity_poly.entity_id
_entity_poly.type
_entity_poly.pdbx_seq_one_letter_code
_entity_poly.pdbx_strand_id
1 'polypeptide(L)'
;MSSDEDHKLPPSVDVAKVYRVVRSLAWGLALVVFIASLLGALLSNSQNLIRSVSNASTSPPVDFASTIFLVVTISAAAVAISSLFSYWQFRARQKSLKEIRALEKSFTDRPPDFEQIWALTQRRLEYYHEIAISQSRQSFISTQISTGIGFLVIIYVGWLASQSSNDIGRISAGAVGVAGGALSAYIGRTFMKAQSEASAQLQQFFLQPVEFSRLLGLERLIESLPADERATAVRQIIRSTMRTPLVPTAAKRATRKVRRNTRGGSTYPTE
;
A
#
# COMPACT_ATOMS: atom_id res chain seq x y z
N MET A 1 15.72 -8.27 -47.24
CA MET A 1 15.48 -7.10 -46.38
C MET A 1 15.75 -7.53 -44.95
N SER A 2 16.83 -6.98 -44.40
CA SER A 2 17.43 -7.32 -43.11
C SER A 2 16.64 -6.64 -41.99
N SER A 3 16.06 -7.44 -41.09
CA SER A 3 15.54 -6.98 -39.79
C SER A 3 16.24 -7.79 -38.70
N ASP A 4 17.55 -7.55 -38.61
CA ASP A 4 18.39 -7.95 -37.48
C ASP A 4 18.54 -6.73 -36.55
N GLU A 5 17.41 -6.12 -36.18
CA GLU A 5 17.38 -5.14 -35.10
C GLU A 5 17.48 -5.91 -33.78
N ASP A 6 18.74 -6.20 -33.46
CA ASP A 6 19.22 -6.70 -32.18
C ASP A 6 18.86 -5.67 -31.10
N HIS A 7 17.61 -5.73 -30.64
CA HIS A 7 17.04 -4.85 -29.64
C HIS A 7 17.73 -5.19 -28.31
N LYS A 8 18.94 -4.62 -28.12
CA LYS A 8 19.70 -4.69 -26.88
C LYS A 8 18.81 -4.18 -25.77
N LEU A 9 18.20 -5.12 -25.05
CA LEU A 9 17.50 -4.85 -23.82
C LEU A 9 18.40 -3.97 -22.95
N PRO A 10 17.89 -2.86 -22.41
CA PRO A 10 18.69 -1.99 -21.57
C PRO A 10 19.35 -2.85 -20.49
N PRO A 11 20.63 -2.61 -20.16
CA PRO A 11 21.37 -3.43 -19.20
C PRO A 11 20.50 -3.60 -17.96
N SER A 12 20.09 -4.84 -17.69
CA SER A 12 19.14 -5.12 -16.63
C SER A 12 19.79 -4.62 -15.34
N VAL A 13 19.29 -3.49 -14.83
CA VAL A 13 19.74 -2.95 -13.55
C VAL A 13 19.52 -4.08 -12.56
N ASP A 14 20.61 -4.53 -11.92
CA ASP A 14 20.54 -5.59 -10.94
C ASP A 14 19.77 -5.06 -9.73
N VAL A 15 18.44 -5.19 -9.79
CA VAL A 15 17.49 -4.71 -8.78
C VAL A 15 17.84 -5.30 -7.42
N ALA A 16 18.43 -6.50 -7.40
CA ALA A 16 18.91 -7.13 -6.18
C ALA A 16 20.12 -6.40 -5.58
N LYS A 17 20.99 -5.79 -6.41
CA LYS A 17 22.12 -4.96 -5.96
C LYS A 17 21.63 -3.61 -5.45
N VAL A 18 20.74 -2.94 -6.17
CA VAL A 18 20.15 -1.65 -5.75
C VAL A 18 19.39 -1.81 -4.43
N TYR A 19 18.55 -2.83 -4.33
CA TYR A 19 17.80 -3.13 -3.10
C TYR A 19 18.74 -3.43 -1.92
N ARG A 20 19.87 -4.10 -2.16
CA ARG A 20 20.87 -4.39 -1.12
C ARG A 20 21.51 -3.11 -0.57
N VAL A 21 21.84 -2.16 -1.45
CA VAL A 21 22.45 -0.87 -1.09
C VAL A 21 21.47 0.03 -0.35
N VAL A 22 20.25 0.18 -0.88
CA VAL A 22 19.18 0.95 -0.21
C VAL A 22 18.87 0.35 1.16
N ARG A 23 18.83 -0.99 1.25
CA ARG A 23 18.64 -1.70 2.52
C ARG A 23 19.79 -1.47 3.50
N SER A 24 21.05 -1.56 3.07
CA SER A 24 22.19 -1.32 3.97
C SER A 24 22.23 0.11 4.48
N LEU A 25 21.83 1.08 3.65
CA LEU A 25 21.68 2.48 4.06
C LEU A 25 20.56 2.65 5.09
N ALA A 26 19.40 2.03 4.87
CA ALA A 26 18.28 2.09 5.81
C ALA A 26 18.61 1.45 7.17
N TRP A 27 19.29 0.29 7.17
CA TRP A 27 19.75 -0.36 8.40
C TRP A 27 20.85 0.45 9.10
N GLY A 28 21.79 1.03 8.34
CA GLY A 28 22.82 1.90 8.89
C GLY A 28 22.21 3.12 9.57
N LEU A 29 21.23 3.76 8.93
CA LEU A 29 20.53 4.92 9.50
C LEU A 29 19.70 4.54 10.73
N ALA A 30 18.96 3.44 10.68
CA ALA A 30 18.20 2.94 11.83
C ALA A 30 19.12 2.59 13.01
N LEU A 31 20.27 1.97 12.75
CA LEU A 31 21.27 1.65 13.77
C LEU A 31 21.88 2.92 14.37
N VAL A 32 22.21 3.91 13.56
CA VAL A 32 22.73 5.20 14.03
C VAL A 32 21.71 5.91 14.92
N VAL A 33 20.44 5.97 14.50
CA VAL A 33 19.35 6.56 15.30
C VAL A 33 19.14 5.80 16.60
N PHE A 34 19.24 4.46 16.57
CA PHE A 34 19.15 3.62 17.75
C PHE A 34 20.32 3.85 18.72
N ILE A 35 21.56 3.85 18.23
CA ILE A 35 22.77 4.10 19.04
C ILE A 35 22.73 5.51 19.63
N ALA A 36 22.38 6.52 18.83
CA ALA A 36 22.22 7.89 19.31
C ALA A 36 21.14 8.00 20.39
N SER A 37 20.03 7.25 20.23
CA SER A 37 18.97 7.17 21.25
C SER A 37 19.44 6.49 22.52
N LEU A 38 20.20 5.39 22.40
CA LEU A 38 20.77 4.65 23.53
C LEU A 38 21.78 5.52 24.31
N LEU A 39 22.66 6.22 23.58
CA LEU A 39 23.64 7.12 24.19
C LEU A 39 22.97 8.29 24.92
N GLY A 40 21.94 8.88 24.30
CA GLY A 40 21.15 9.95 24.91
C GLY A 40 20.43 9.49 26.19
N ALA A 41 19.86 8.28 26.18
CA ALA A 41 19.24 7.68 27.34
C ALA A 41 20.27 7.44 28.48
N LEU A 42 21.44 6.88 28.16
CA LEU A 42 22.54 6.66 29.11
C LEU A 42 23.05 7.97 29.74
N LEU A 43 23.19 9.03 28.93
CA LEU A 43 23.60 10.35 29.39
C LEU A 43 22.51 11.04 30.24
N SER A 44 21.23 10.87 29.92
CA SER A 44 20.15 11.43 30.75
C SER A 44 20.03 10.70 32.10
N ASN A 45 20.19 9.37 32.09
CA ASN A 45 20.07 8.55 33.29
C ASN A 45 21.23 8.81 34.28
N SER A 46 22.44 9.05 33.78
CA SER A 46 23.59 9.38 34.63
C SER A 46 23.41 10.72 35.35
N GLN A 47 22.82 11.73 34.70
CA GLN A 47 22.50 13.02 35.31
C GLN A 47 21.44 12.88 36.41
N ASN A 48 20.41 12.06 36.17
CA ASN A 48 19.35 11.82 37.16
C ASN A 48 19.86 11.03 38.37
N LEU A 49 20.79 10.09 38.18
CA LEU A 49 21.47 9.39 39.27
C LEU A 49 22.24 10.37 40.18
N ILE A 50 23.01 11.29 39.61
CA ILE A 50 23.75 12.30 40.38
C ILE A 50 22.80 13.22 41.16
N ARG A 51 21.66 13.62 40.58
CA ARG A 51 20.64 14.44 41.26
C ARG A 51 19.83 13.68 42.31
N SER A 52 19.59 12.38 42.11
CA SER A 52 18.85 11.57 43.09
C SER A 52 19.64 11.34 44.38
N VAL A 53 20.97 11.26 44.28
CA VAL A 53 21.86 11.20 45.45
C VAL A 53 21.86 12.52 46.21
N SER A 54 21.62 13.66 45.55
CA SER A 54 21.60 14.97 46.23
C SER A 54 20.25 15.32 46.86
N ASN A 55 19.12 14.84 46.33
CA ASN A 55 17.78 15.29 46.73
C ASN A 55 16.85 14.09 47.04
N ALA A 56 16.96 13.52 48.25
CA ALA A 56 16.29 12.28 48.64
C ALA A 56 14.78 12.37 48.99
N SER A 57 14.09 13.51 48.81
CA SER A 57 12.74 13.70 49.38
C SER A 57 11.63 14.16 48.42
N THR A 58 11.89 14.35 47.13
CA THR A 58 10.85 14.74 46.16
C THR A 58 10.71 13.70 45.06
N SER A 59 9.49 13.17 44.91
CA SER A 59 9.10 12.26 43.83
C SER A 59 9.63 12.76 42.48
N PRO A 60 10.35 11.93 41.71
CA PRO A 60 11.02 12.38 40.50
C PRO A 60 9.97 12.85 39.48
N PRO A 61 10.04 14.12 39.02
CA PRO A 61 9.20 14.56 37.91
C PRO A 61 9.55 13.69 36.70
N VAL A 62 8.53 13.21 35.99
CA VAL A 62 8.71 12.51 34.72
C VAL A 62 9.55 13.39 33.79
N ASP A 63 10.80 12.98 33.57
CA ASP A 63 11.77 13.73 32.77
C ASP A 63 11.36 13.64 31.29
N PHE A 64 10.95 14.78 30.74
CA PHE A 64 10.42 14.91 29.38
C PHE A 64 11.42 14.38 28.32
N ALA A 65 12.72 14.44 28.61
CA ALA A 65 13.74 13.88 27.74
C ALA A 65 13.62 12.35 27.62
N SER A 66 13.48 11.65 28.74
CA SER A 66 13.40 10.18 28.78
C SER A 66 12.18 9.63 28.00
N THR A 67 11.07 10.36 28.01
CA THR A 67 9.84 10.01 27.32
C THR A 67 9.94 10.18 25.81
N ILE A 68 10.55 11.28 25.34
CA ILE A 68 10.86 11.46 23.92
C ILE A 68 11.77 10.33 23.42
N PHE A 69 12.82 10.00 24.17
CA PHE A 69 13.74 8.92 23.80
C PHE A 69 13.04 7.56 23.67
N LEU A 70 12.14 7.22 24.60
CA LEU A 70 11.39 5.97 24.53
C LEU A 70 10.51 5.91 23.27
N VAL A 71 9.81 7.00 22.93
CA VAL A 71 8.98 7.09 21.71
C VAL A 71 9.82 6.93 20.44
N VAL A 72 10.97 7.60 20.37
CA VAL A 72 11.90 7.48 19.22
C VAL A 72 12.43 6.06 19.09
N THR A 73 12.80 5.42 20.20
CA THR A 73 13.35 4.06 20.22
C THR A 73 12.32 3.03 19.77
N ILE A 74 11.08 3.12 20.26
CA ILE A 74 9.97 2.24 19.82
C ILE A 74 9.69 2.44 18.33
N SER A 75 9.68 3.69 17.86
CA SER A 75 9.45 4.00 16.45
C SER A 75 10.55 3.40 15.55
N ALA A 76 11.82 3.52 15.95
CA ALA A 76 12.94 2.92 15.25
C ALA A 76 12.87 1.37 15.22
N ALA A 77 12.52 0.75 16.35
CA ALA A 77 12.33 -0.69 16.43
C ALA A 77 11.21 -1.20 15.51
N ALA A 78 10.08 -0.49 15.47
CA ALA A 78 8.96 -0.82 14.59
C ALA A 78 9.37 -0.78 13.10
N VAL A 79 10.15 0.24 12.70
CA VAL A 79 10.69 0.35 11.33
C VAL A 79 11.64 -0.81 11.02
N ALA A 80 12.53 -1.17 11.95
CA ALA A 80 13.46 -2.28 11.77
C ALA A 80 12.72 -3.63 11.61
N ILE A 81 11.71 -3.90 12.44
CA ILE A 81 10.89 -5.11 12.37
C ILE A 81 10.14 -5.18 11.03
N SER A 82 9.50 -4.08 10.60
CA SER A 82 8.81 -3.99 9.31
C SER A 82 9.77 -4.25 8.12
N SER A 83 11.01 -3.75 8.22
CA SER A 83 12.05 -3.96 7.21
C SER A 83 12.49 -5.42 7.15
N LEU A 84 12.63 -6.08 8.30
CA LEU A 84 12.99 -7.49 8.39
C LEU A 84 11.88 -8.38 7.81
N PHE A 85 10.62 -8.08 8.13
CA PHE A 85 9.47 -8.80 7.59
C PHE A 85 9.38 -8.69 6.06
N SER A 86 9.62 -7.48 5.54
CA SER A 86 9.68 -7.22 4.09
C SER A 86 10.80 -8.03 3.41
N TYR A 87 11.93 -8.24 4.09
CA TYR A 87 13.03 -9.07 3.57
C TYR A 87 12.66 -10.55 3.48
N TRP A 88 12.00 -11.08 4.50
CA TRP A 88 11.54 -12.47 4.51
C TRP A 88 10.56 -12.74 3.35
N GLN A 89 9.63 -11.81 3.11
CA GLN A 89 8.72 -11.90 1.96
C GLN A 89 9.44 -11.88 0.62
N PHE A 90 10.45 -11.01 0.45
CA PHE A 90 11.24 -10.98 -0.78
C PHE A 90 11.96 -12.31 -1.04
N ARG A 91 12.51 -12.96 0.00
CA ARG A 91 13.13 -14.27 -0.16
C ARG A 91 12.14 -15.36 -0.55
N ALA A 92 10.92 -15.35 -0.01
CA ALA A 92 9.88 -16.29 -0.41
C ALA A 92 9.53 -16.16 -1.91
N ARG A 93 9.40 -14.92 -2.41
CA ARG A 93 9.09 -14.62 -3.82
C ARG A 93 10.19 -15.05 -4.81
N GLN A 94 11.43 -15.15 -4.38
CA GLN A 94 12.52 -15.58 -5.25
C GLN A 94 12.44 -17.08 -5.60
N LYS A 95 11.76 -17.91 -4.80
CA LYS A 95 11.62 -19.34 -5.10
C LYS A 95 10.71 -19.57 -6.31
N SER A 96 9.54 -18.95 -6.34
CA SER A 96 8.60 -19.07 -7.46
C SER A 96 9.16 -18.50 -8.77
N LEU A 97 9.94 -17.41 -8.72
CA LEU A 97 10.65 -16.90 -9.89
C LEU A 97 11.69 -17.87 -10.44
N LYS A 98 12.39 -18.61 -9.57
CA LYS A 98 13.36 -19.62 -10.00
C LYS A 98 12.66 -20.80 -10.67
N GLU A 99 11.51 -21.23 -10.17
CA GLU A 99 10.69 -22.28 -10.80
C GLU A 99 10.21 -21.84 -12.19
N ILE A 100 9.66 -20.63 -12.34
CA ILE A 100 9.22 -20.11 -13.64
C ILE A 100 10.39 -20.00 -14.62
N ARG A 101 11.56 -19.51 -14.18
CA ARG A 101 12.76 -19.46 -15.03
C ARG A 101 13.30 -20.83 -15.40
N ALA A 102 13.19 -21.82 -14.51
CA ALA A 102 13.62 -23.19 -14.81
C ALA A 102 12.73 -23.81 -15.89
N LEU A 103 11.42 -23.60 -15.82
CA LEU A 103 10.47 -23.98 -16.85
C LEU A 103 10.75 -23.25 -18.18
N GLU A 104 10.99 -21.93 -18.12
CA GLU A 104 11.30 -21.13 -19.31
C GLU A 104 12.58 -21.61 -20.03
N LYS A 105 13.62 -21.95 -19.26
CA LYS A 105 14.85 -22.55 -19.83
C LYS A 105 14.59 -23.89 -20.50
N SER A 106 13.70 -24.72 -19.96
CA SER A 106 13.37 -26.01 -20.57
C SER A 106 12.71 -25.89 -21.96
N PHE A 107 12.13 -24.73 -22.28
CA PHE A 107 11.54 -24.44 -23.60
C PHE A 107 12.55 -23.88 -24.62
N THR A 108 13.73 -23.44 -24.19
CA THR A 108 14.79 -23.03 -25.12
C THR A 108 15.42 -24.23 -25.82
N ASP A 109 15.45 -25.39 -25.15
CA ASP A 109 16.13 -26.59 -25.65
C ASP A 109 15.27 -27.43 -26.62
N ARG A 110 13.94 -27.28 -26.60
CA ARG A 110 12.99 -27.99 -27.49
C ARG A 110 11.78 -27.12 -27.81
N PRO A 111 11.24 -27.16 -29.04
CA PRO A 111 9.99 -26.46 -29.37
C PRO A 111 8.87 -26.97 -28.44
N PRO A 112 8.25 -26.07 -27.66
CA PRO A 112 7.31 -26.47 -26.62
C PRO A 112 5.99 -26.97 -27.22
N ASP A 113 5.47 -28.03 -26.62
CA ASP A 113 4.11 -28.52 -26.91
C ASP A 113 3.07 -27.50 -26.40
N PHE A 114 1.88 -27.47 -27.02
CA PHE A 114 0.80 -26.57 -26.65
C PHE A 114 0.44 -26.67 -25.16
N GLU A 115 0.41 -27.90 -24.63
CA GLU A 115 0.14 -28.15 -23.20
C GLU A 115 1.15 -27.43 -22.30
N GLN A 116 2.42 -27.39 -22.70
CA GLN A 116 3.49 -26.76 -21.93
C GLN A 116 3.41 -25.23 -21.98
N ILE A 117 3.09 -24.66 -23.15
CA ILE A 117 2.87 -23.21 -23.31
C ILE A 117 1.66 -22.77 -22.47
N TRP A 118 0.58 -23.56 -22.50
CA TRP A 118 -0.61 -23.30 -21.70
C TRP A 118 -0.31 -23.36 -20.20
N ALA A 119 0.39 -24.41 -19.74
CA ALA A 119 0.79 -24.57 -18.35
C ALA A 119 1.68 -23.40 -17.88
N LEU A 120 2.64 -22.96 -18.69
CA LEU A 120 3.47 -21.79 -18.38
C LEU A 120 2.64 -20.52 -18.26
N THR A 121 1.69 -20.33 -19.18
CA THR A 121 0.81 -19.15 -19.19
C THR A 121 -0.05 -19.10 -17.93
N GLN A 122 -0.66 -20.23 -17.55
CA GLN A 122 -1.43 -20.35 -16.31
C GLN A 122 -0.55 -20.13 -15.08
N ARG A 123 0.68 -20.68 -15.05
CA ARG A 123 1.63 -20.47 -13.95
C ARG A 123 2.03 -19.00 -13.79
N ARG A 124 2.24 -18.29 -14.91
CA ARG A 124 2.52 -16.84 -14.90
C ARG A 124 1.31 -16.05 -14.41
N LEU A 125 0.11 -16.38 -14.86
CA LEU A 125 -1.11 -15.71 -14.41
C LEU A 125 -1.35 -15.90 -12.91
N GLU A 126 -1.21 -17.12 -12.41
CA GLU A 126 -1.32 -17.45 -10.99
C GLU A 126 -0.26 -16.67 -10.18
N TYR A 127 0.99 -16.64 -10.65
CA TYR A 127 2.05 -15.88 -10.00
C TYR A 127 1.75 -14.38 -9.90
N TYR A 128 1.25 -13.77 -10.99
CA TYR A 128 0.84 -12.36 -10.96
C TYR A 128 -0.36 -12.12 -10.04
N HIS A 129 -1.31 -13.05 -10.00
CA HIS A 129 -2.47 -12.97 -9.13
C HIS A 129 -2.04 -13.04 -7.64
N GLU A 130 -1.16 -13.98 -7.30
CA GLU A 130 -0.60 -14.12 -5.96
C GLU A 130 0.20 -12.88 -5.54
N ILE A 131 0.99 -12.28 -6.45
CA ILE A 131 1.68 -11.02 -6.17
C ILE A 131 0.67 -9.92 -5.83
N ALA A 132 -0.37 -9.75 -6.66
CA ALA A 132 -1.36 -8.70 -6.46
C ALA A 132 -2.10 -8.86 -5.13
N ILE A 133 -2.55 -10.07 -4.80
CA ILE A 133 -3.24 -10.36 -3.54
C ILE A 133 -2.31 -10.19 -2.35
N SER A 134 -1.09 -10.75 -2.41
CA SER A 134 -0.14 -10.68 -1.30
C SER A 134 0.29 -9.24 -1.02
N GLN A 135 0.50 -8.43 -2.07
CA GLN A 135 0.83 -7.01 -1.94
C GLN A 135 -0.33 -6.23 -1.31
N SER A 136 -1.57 -6.50 -1.72
CA SER A 136 -2.75 -5.86 -1.13
C SER A 136 -2.92 -6.22 0.34
N ARG A 137 -2.84 -7.51 0.70
CA ARG A 137 -2.96 -7.97 2.09
C ARG A 137 -1.86 -7.39 2.96
N GLN A 138 -0.63 -7.36 2.46
CA GLN A 138 0.49 -6.80 3.18
C GLN A 138 0.35 -5.29 3.40
N SER A 139 0.00 -4.55 2.35
CA SER A 139 -0.24 -3.11 2.45
C SER A 139 -1.34 -2.80 3.47
N PHE A 140 -2.41 -3.59 3.49
CA PHE A 140 -3.48 -3.47 4.47
C PHE A 140 -2.99 -3.70 5.90
N ILE A 141 -2.26 -4.80 6.16
CA ILE A 141 -1.71 -5.10 7.50
C ILE A 141 -0.72 -4.02 7.94
N SER A 142 0.21 -3.62 7.08
CA SER A 142 1.17 -2.55 7.39
C SER A 142 0.46 -1.22 7.70
N THR A 143 -0.61 -0.90 6.96
CA THR A 143 -1.42 0.30 7.20
C THR A 143 -2.14 0.21 8.55
N GLN A 144 -2.74 -0.94 8.89
CA GLN A 144 -3.38 -1.15 10.20
C GLN A 144 -2.39 -1.04 11.35
N ILE A 145 -1.22 -1.66 11.24
CA ILE A 145 -0.16 -1.58 12.26
C ILE A 145 0.32 -0.14 12.42
N SER A 146 0.61 0.55 11.31
CA SER A 146 1.05 1.96 11.36
C SER A 146 -0.01 2.88 11.99
N THR A 147 -1.28 2.67 11.63
CA THR A 147 -2.41 3.42 12.22
C THR A 147 -2.53 3.14 13.71
N GLY A 148 -2.42 1.86 14.12
CA GLY A 148 -2.48 1.45 15.51
C GLY A 148 -1.33 2.03 16.34
N ILE A 149 -0.09 1.98 15.84
CA ILE A 149 1.07 2.58 16.51
C ILE A 149 0.90 4.10 16.62
N GLY A 150 0.50 4.77 15.53
CA GLY A 150 0.25 6.22 15.56
C GLY A 150 -0.82 6.61 16.58
N PHE A 151 -1.89 5.83 16.68
CA PHE A 151 -2.94 6.02 17.67
C PHE A 151 -2.44 5.83 19.11
N LEU A 152 -1.64 4.79 19.37
CA LEU A 152 -1.03 4.55 20.68
C LEU A 152 -0.09 5.69 21.09
N VAL A 153 0.69 6.24 20.16
CA VAL A 153 1.55 7.40 20.43
C VAL A 153 0.72 8.62 20.82
N ILE A 154 -0.41 8.89 20.13
CA ILE A 154 -1.30 10.00 20.47
C ILE A 154 -1.89 9.82 21.88
N ILE A 155 -2.38 8.62 22.22
CA ILE A 155 -2.88 8.33 23.58
C ILE A 155 -1.80 8.55 24.62
N TYR A 156 -0.59 8.04 24.37
CA TYR A 156 0.52 8.14 25.31
C TYR A 156 0.95 9.60 25.55
N VAL A 157 1.05 10.40 24.49
CA VAL A 157 1.36 11.83 24.60
C VAL A 157 0.24 12.58 25.33
N GLY A 158 -1.03 12.27 25.04
CA GLY A 158 -2.18 12.85 25.75
C GLY A 158 -2.17 12.51 27.24
N TRP A 159 -1.83 11.27 27.59
CA TRP A 159 -1.67 10.83 28.97
C TRP A 159 -0.53 11.57 29.68
N LEU A 160 0.65 11.71 29.05
CA LEU A 160 1.76 12.50 29.59
C LEU A 160 1.39 13.97 29.80
N ALA A 161 0.68 14.57 28.83
CA ALA A 161 0.22 15.95 28.94
C ALA A 161 -0.77 16.14 30.10
N SER A 162 -1.59 15.13 30.40
CA SER A 162 -2.52 15.18 31.54
C SER A 162 -1.83 15.18 32.91
N GLN A 163 -0.64 14.56 32.99
CA GLN A 163 0.16 14.49 34.21
C GLN A 163 1.11 15.69 34.39
N SER A 164 1.24 16.54 33.36
CA SER A 164 2.12 17.71 33.43
C SER A 164 1.49 18.82 34.27
N SER A 165 2.24 19.29 35.26
CA SER A 165 1.87 20.44 36.10
C SER A 165 2.17 21.81 35.46
N ASN A 166 2.75 21.84 34.25
CA ASN A 166 3.14 23.06 33.56
C ASN A 166 2.14 23.43 32.45
N ASP A 167 1.48 24.58 32.58
CA ASP A 167 0.49 25.07 31.61
C ASP A 167 1.06 25.24 30.20
N ILE A 168 2.32 25.68 30.07
CA ILE A 168 3.00 25.81 28.76
C ILE A 168 3.15 24.44 28.09
N GLY A 169 3.43 23.40 28.89
CA GLY A 169 3.53 22.01 28.42
C GLY A 169 2.19 21.49 27.92
N ARG A 170 1.08 21.83 28.60
CA ARG A 170 -0.27 21.40 28.23
C ARG A 170 -0.73 22.07 26.93
N ILE A 171 -0.48 23.37 26.77
CA ILE A 171 -0.85 24.11 25.55
C ILE A 171 -0.07 23.59 24.33
N SER A 172 1.25 23.42 24.47
CA SER A 172 2.09 22.93 23.38
C SER A 172 1.75 21.49 22.99
N ALA A 173 1.51 20.60 23.95
CA ALA A 173 1.06 19.24 23.67
C ALA A 173 -0.30 19.21 22.96
N GLY A 174 -1.24 20.08 23.34
CA GLY A 174 -2.52 20.24 22.67
C GLY A 174 -2.36 20.68 21.21
N ALA A 175 -1.51 21.69 20.94
CA ALA A 175 -1.25 22.17 19.59
C ALA A 175 -0.62 21.09 18.69
N VAL A 176 0.36 20.34 19.22
CA VAL A 176 0.99 19.22 18.51
C VAL A 176 -0.03 18.10 18.25
N GLY A 177 -0.89 17.79 19.22
CA GLY A 177 -1.95 16.78 19.06
C GLY A 177 -2.95 17.15 17.96
N VAL A 178 -3.41 18.40 17.93
CA VAL A 178 -4.33 18.90 16.89
C VAL A 178 -3.65 18.90 15.52
N ALA A 179 -2.42 19.42 15.41
CA ALA A 179 -1.68 19.45 14.15
C ALA A 179 -1.39 18.03 13.63
N GLY A 180 -0.96 17.13 14.52
CA GLY A 180 -0.72 15.72 14.20
C GLY A 180 -1.98 15.01 13.76
N GLY A 181 -3.10 15.19 14.48
CA GLY A 181 -4.39 14.63 14.12
C GLY A 181 -4.89 15.12 12.76
N ALA A 182 -4.77 16.42 12.49
CA ALA A 182 -5.13 17.00 11.19
C ALA A 182 -4.27 16.44 10.04
N LEU A 183 -2.96 16.31 10.25
CA LEU A 183 -2.04 15.73 9.28
C LEU A 183 -2.36 14.25 9.01
N SER A 184 -2.57 13.45 10.06
CA SER A 184 -2.97 12.04 9.94
C SER A 184 -4.29 11.88 9.20
N ALA A 185 -5.29 12.72 9.49
CA ALA A 185 -6.56 12.72 8.78
C ALA A 185 -6.40 13.07 7.29
N TYR A 186 -5.55 14.06 6.96
CA TYR A 186 -5.26 14.43 5.59
C TYR A 186 -4.57 13.30 4.80
N ILE A 187 -3.55 12.67 5.39
CA ILE A 187 -2.84 11.54 4.78
C ILE A 187 -3.80 10.36 4.58
N GLY A 188 -4.58 10.00 5.61
CA GLY A 188 -5.56 8.92 5.54
C GLY A 188 -6.59 9.16 4.42
N ARG A 189 -7.12 10.39 4.31
CA ARG A 189 -8.06 10.76 3.24
C ARG A 189 -7.43 10.63 1.86
N THR A 190 -6.18 11.08 1.70
CA THR A 190 -5.47 11.04 0.42
C THR A 190 -5.19 9.60 -0.01
N PHE A 191 -4.73 8.76 0.91
CA PHE A 191 -4.46 7.36 0.65
C PHE A 191 -5.74 6.58 0.28
N MET A 192 -6.83 6.78 1.02
CA MET A 192 -8.14 6.18 0.70
C MET A 192 -8.64 6.61 -0.67
N LYS A 193 -8.45 7.88 -1.04
CA LYS A 193 -8.81 8.38 -2.38
C LYS A 193 -7.99 7.69 -3.47
N ALA A 194 -6.67 7.65 -3.32
CA ALA A 194 -5.78 6.99 -4.29
C ALA A 194 -6.10 5.49 -4.45
N GLN A 195 -6.35 4.79 -3.34
CA GLN A 195 -6.75 3.37 -3.36
C GLN A 195 -8.10 3.17 -4.06
N SER A 196 -9.07 4.07 -3.84
CA SER A 196 -10.38 4.01 -4.50
C SER A 196 -10.27 4.22 -6.01
N GLU A 197 -9.42 5.15 -6.46
CA GLU A 197 -9.18 5.42 -7.88
C GLU A 197 -8.46 4.25 -8.56
N ALA A 198 -7.42 3.71 -7.93
CA ALA A 198 -6.72 2.52 -8.41
C ALA A 198 -7.64 1.30 -8.51
N SER A 199 -8.50 1.09 -7.50
CA SER A 199 -9.47 -0.01 -7.50
C SER A 199 -10.53 0.16 -8.59
N ALA A 200 -10.99 1.39 -8.83
CA ALA A 200 -11.91 1.69 -9.93
C ALA A 200 -11.27 1.42 -11.30
N GLN A 201 -9.99 1.78 -11.46
CA GLN A 201 -9.24 1.51 -12.69
C GLN A 201 -9.04 0.00 -12.92
N LEU A 202 -8.72 -0.77 -11.87
CA LEU A 202 -8.63 -2.23 -11.95
C LEU A 202 -9.97 -2.86 -12.34
N GLN A 203 -11.06 -2.43 -11.72
CA GLN A 203 -12.40 -2.90 -12.10
C GLN A 203 -12.69 -2.62 -13.57
N GLN A 204 -12.33 -1.43 -14.07
CA GLN A 204 -12.51 -1.08 -15.47
C GLN A 204 -11.64 -1.96 -16.39
N PHE A 205 -10.41 -2.25 -16.01
CA PHE A 205 -9.52 -3.15 -16.75
C PHE A 205 -10.11 -4.57 -16.85
N PHE A 206 -10.71 -5.10 -15.78
CA PHE A 206 -11.34 -6.43 -15.81
C PHE A 206 -12.65 -6.49 -16.59
N LEU A 207 -13.32 -5.36 -16.83
CA LEU A 207 -14.51 -5.32 -17.69
C LEU A 207 -14.15 -5.45 -19.18
N GLN A 208 -12.97 -4.99 -19.58
CA GLN A 208 -12.56 -5.00 -20.99
C GLN A 208 -12.49 -6.42 -21.62
N PRO A 209 -11.91 -7.45 -20.96
CA PRO A 209 -11.95 -8.83 -21.47
C PRO A 209 -13.36 -9.38 -21.62
N VAL A 210 -14.27 -9.04 -20.68
CA VAL A 210 -15.66 -9.52 -20.72
C VAL A 210 -16.40 -8.91 -21.92
N GLU A 211 -16.17 -7.63 -22.21
CA GLU A 211 -16.69 -7.00 -23.42
C GLU A 211 -16.13 -7.66 -24.68
N PHE A 212 -14.83 -7.96 -24.71
CA PHE A 212 -14.23 -8.66 -25.84
C PHE A 212 -14.82 -10.06 -26.04
N SER A 213 -15.01 -10.84 -24.97
CA SER A 213 -15.69 -12.14 -25.04
C SER A 213 -17.14 -12.02 -25.54
N ARG A 214 -17.85 -10.96 -25.16
CA ARG A 214 -19.20 -10.68 -25.68
C ARG A 214 -19.18 -10.34 -27.17
N LEU A 215 -18.24 -9.53 -27.63
CA LEU A 215 -18.09 -9.17 -29.04
C LEU A 215 -17.75 -10.40 -29.89
N LEU A 216 -16.82 -11.23 -29.46
CA LEU A 216 -16.50 -12.50 -30.12
C LEU A 216 -17.69 -13.47 -30.12
N GLY A 217 -18.45 -13.52 -29.03
CA GLY A 217 -19.68 -14.32 -28.96
C GLY A 217 -20.74 -13.85 -29.95
N LEU A 218 -20.90 -12.52 -30.12
CA LEU A 218 -21.79 -11.92 -31.10
C LEU A 218 -21.32 -12.21 -32.53
N GLU A 219 -20.03 -12.13 -32.81
CA GLU A 219 -19.46 -12.47 -34.13
C GLU A 219 -19.82 -13.91 -34.53
N ARG A 220 -19.58 -14.88 -33.65
CA ARG A 220 -19.95 -16.29 -33.88
C ARG A 220 -21.46 -16.48 -34.05
N LEU A 221 -22.27 -15.75 -33.29
CA LEU A 221 -23.72 -15.81 -33.42
C LEU A 221 -24.16 -15.27 -34.78
N ILE A 222 -23.57 -14.18 -35.28
CA ILE A 222 -23.84 -13.64 -36.62
C ILE A 222 -23.41 -14.62 -37.70
N GLU A 223 -22.27 -15.28 -37.55
CA GLU A 223 -21.81 -16.31 -38.49
C GLU A 223 -22.77 -17.50 -38.55
N SER A 224 -23.47 -17.81 -37.45
CA SER A 224 -24.48 -18.87 -37.43
C SER A 224 -25.82 -18.49 -38.09
N LEU A 225 -26.06 -17.21 -38.38
CA LEU A 225 -27.31 -16.74 -39.00
C LEU A 225 -27.30 -16.92 -40.53
N PRO A 226 -28.49 -17.09 -41.16
CA PRO A 226 -28.69 -17.03 -42.60
C PRO A 226 -28.15 -15.73 -43.22
N ALA A 227 -27.63 -15.80 -44.46
CA ALA A 227 -26.91 -14.69 -45.09
C ALA A 227 -27.76 -13.40 -45.25
N ASP A 228 -29.06 -13.55 -45.44
CA ASP A 228 -30.05 -12.49 -45.54
C ASP A 228 -30.32 -11.77 -44.21
N GLU A 229 -30.15 -12.44 -43.07
CA GLU A 229 -30.38 -11.86 -41.73
C GLU A 229 -29.14 -11.18 -41.13
N ARG A 230 -27.93 -11.56 -41.56
CA ARG A 230 -26.65 -11.05 -41.02
C ARG A 230 -26.53 -9.53 -41.06
N ALA A 231 -26.87 -8.92 -42.21
CA ALA A 231 -26.77 -7.48 -42.38
C ALA A 231 -27.69 -6.70 -41.42
N THR A 232 -28.86 -7.27 -41.11
CA THR A 232 -29.82 -6.68 -40.17
C THR A 232 -29.34 -6.82 -38.73
N ALA A 233 -28.83 -8.00 -38.35
CA ALA A 233 -28.27 -8.26 -37.02
C ALA A 233 -27.07 -7.36 -36.70
N VAL A 234 -26.12 -7.19 -37.64
CA VAL A 234 -24.97 -6.30 -37.49
C VAL A 234 -25.40 -4.86 -37.25
N ARG A 235 -26.36 -4.34 -38.05
CA ARG A 235 -26.88 -2.97 -37.87
C ARG A 235 -27.53 -2.78 -36.50
N GLN A 236 -28.23 -3.80 -35.99
CA GLN A 236 -28.87 -3.74 -34.68
C GLN A 236 -27.84 -3.74 -33.54
N ILE A 237 -26.79 -4.54 -33.66
CA ILE A 237 -25.66 -4.55 -32.71
C ILE A 237 -24.97 -3.19 -32.69
N ILE A 238 -24.58 -2.65 -33.85
CA ILE A 238 -23.95 -1.32 -33.95
C ILE A 238 -24.83 -0.24 -33.28
N ARG A 239 -26.14 -0.22 -33.56
CA ARG A 239 -27.07 0.71 -32.93
C ARG A 239 -27.15 0.54 -31.40
N SER A 240 -27.13 -0.69 -30.92
CA SER A 240 -27.17 -0.98 -29.48
C SER A 240 -25.88 -0.58 -28.76
N THR A 241 -24.72 -0.79 -29.38
CA THR A 241 -23.40 -0.40 -28.86
C THR A 241 -23.23 1.10 -28.84
N MET A 242 -23.69 1.83 -29.87
CA MET A 242 -23.64 3.30 -29.88
C MET A 242 -24.57 3.96 -28.85
N ARG A 243 -25.66 3.27 -28.44
CA ARG A 243 -26.61 3.77 -27.43
C ARG A 243 -26.19 3.46 -25.99
N THR A 244 -25.34 2.47 -25.79
CA THR A 244 -24.87 2.08 -24.46
C THR A 244 -23.56 2.82 -24.18
N PRO A 245 -23.49 3.72 -23.18
CA PRO A 245 -22.21 4.31 -22.80
C PRO A 245 -21.27 3.17 -22.39
N LEU A 246 -20.15 3.03 -23.12
CA LEU A 246 -19.13 1.96 -23.00
C LEU A 246 -18.43 1.89 -21.63
N VAL A 247 -18.85 2.69 -20.66
CA VAL A 247 -18.35 2.66 -19.29
C VAL A 247 -19.56 2.75 -18.36
N PRO A 248 -19.87 1.69 -17.59
CA PRO A 248 -20.80 1.80 -16.48
C PRO A 248 -20.35 2.97 -15.62
N THR A 249 -21.21 3.98 -15.50
CA THR A 249 -20.97 5.18 -14.71
C THR A 249 -21.09 4.87 -13.21
N ALA A 250 -20.58 3.72 -12.76
CA ALA A 250 -20.52 3.28 -11.38
C ALA A 250 -19.75 4.30 -10.52
N ALA A 251 -18.69 4.90 -11.09
CA ALA A 251 -17.94 5.99 -10.46
C ALA A 251 -18.79 7.26 -10.18
N LYS A 252 -19.76 7.60 -11.05
CA LYS A 252 -20.70 8.72 -10.80
C LYS A 252 -21.82 8.36 -9.83
N ARG A 253 -22.21 7.08 -9.73
CA ARG A 253 -23.25 6.65 -8.76
C ARG A 253 -22.72 6.61 -7.32
N ALA A 254 -21.49 6.18 -7.09
CA ALA A 254 -20.88 6.15 -5.75
C ALA A 254 -20.71 7.56 -5.16
N THR A 255 -20.20 8.51 -5.96
CA THR A 255 -20.04 9.92 -5.55
C THR A 255 -21.38 10.64 -5.35
N ARG A 256 -22.42 10.33 -6.16
CA ARG A 256 -23.76 10.91 -5.99
C ARG A 256 -24.48 10.43 -4.73
N LYS A 257 -24.24 9.19 -4.27
CA LYS A 257 -24.83 8.66 -3.02
C LYS A 257 -24.21 9.31 -1.78
N VAL A 258 -22.89 9.51 -1.76
CA VAL A 258 -22.18 10.16 -0.63
C VAL A 258 -22.58 11.63 -0.46
N ARG A 259 -22.76 12.37 -1.58
CA ARG A 259 -23.17 13.79 -1.55
C ARG A 259 -24.63 13.99 -1.15
N ARG A 260 -25.50 12.98 -1.30
CA ARG A 260 -26.90 13.05 -0.89
C ARG A 260 -27.07 12.82 0.62
N ASN A 261 -26.21 12.00 1.23
CA ASN A 261 -26.28 11.71 2.67
C ASN A 261 -25.70 12.83 3.55
N THR A 262 -24.78 13.64 3.01
CA THR A 262 -24.20 14.80 3.73
C THR A 262 -25.06 16.06 3.68
N ARG A 263 -26.17 16.07 2.92
CA ARG A 263 -27.04 17.25 2.76
C ARG A 263 -28.41 17.13 3.43
N GLY A 264 -28.70 16.00 4.08
CA GLY A 264 -30.03 15.69 4.62
C GLY A 264 -30.19 15.74 6.15
N GLY A 265 -29.14 16.11 6.90
CA GLY A 265 -29.16 16.08 8.38
C GLY A 265 -28.86 17.44 9.00
N SER A 266 -29.86 18.33 9.05
CA SER A 266 -29.93 19.42 10.05
C SER A 266 -31.33 20.03 10.00
N THR A 267 -32.28 19.35 10.64
CA THR A 267 -33.47 20.00 11.20
C THR A 267 -33.49 19.59 12.66
N TYR A 268 -32.89 20.42 13.50
CA TYR A 268 -33.14 20.34 14.94
C TYR A 268 -34.47 21.07 15.20
N PRO A 269 -35.40 20.47 15.95
CA PRO A 269 -36.55 21.20 16.46
C PRO A 269 -36.06 22.17 17.53
N THR A 270 -36.39 23.45 17.36
CA THR A 270 -36.36 24.44 18.43
C THR A 270 -37.54 24.18 19.35
N GLU A 271 -37.26 23.81 20.60
CA GLU A 271 -38.16 24.05 21.73
C GLU A 271 -37.47 25.01 22.70
#